data_AF-A0A5J4NHU6-F1
#
_entry.id   AF-A0A5J4NHU6-F1
#
_cell.length_a   1.000
_cell.length_b   1.000
_cell.length_c   1.000
_cell.angle_alpha   90.00
_cell.angle_beta   90.00
_cell.angle_gamma   90.00
#
_symmetry.space_group_name_H-M   'P 1'
#
loop_
_entity.id
_entity.type
_entity.pdbx_description
1 polymer ?
#
loop_
_entity_poly.entity_id
_entity_poly.type
_entity_poly.pdbx_seq_one_letter_code
_entity_poly.pdbx_strand_id
1 'polypeptide(L)'
;SRYLLSYQEPIPVEQLVCHICDLQHGYTMYGGRRPFGVSMLFIGWDERHGYQLFQTDPSGNCLGWKAACIGSNSAAVSSILEQDYDPQCSTDAAIKLCLKSLYKTMTMSKLTSDKVELGVLQRRSGKTYVRLINQSEVDAVIRTIETEEPPKK
;
A
#
# COMPACT_ATOMS: atom_id res chain seq x y z
N SER A 1 -18.85 -1.24 -12.14
CA SER A 1 -17.91 -0.38 -12.89
C SER A 1 -18.25 -0.44 -14.37
N ARG A 2 -17.89 0.57 -15.17
CA ARG A 2 -18.14 0.58 -16.64
C ARG A 2 -17.50 -0.62 -17.35
N TYR A 3 -16.32 -1.05 -16.89
CA TYR A 3 -15.64 -2.25 -17.37
C TYR A 3 -16.45 -3.52 -17.11
N LEU A 4 -16.91 -3.73 -15.87
CA LEU A 4 -17.73 -4.89 -15.50
C LEU A 4 -19.03 -4.95 -16.32
N LEU A 5 -19.63 -3.80 -16.63
CA LEU A 5 -20.84 -3.75 -17.46
C LEU A 5 -20.56 -4.22 -18.90
N SER A 6 -19.42 -3.83 -19.47
CA SER A 6 -19.05 -4.15 -20.86
C SER A 6 -18.49 -5.56 -21.04
N TYR A 7 -17.66 -6.02 -20.11
CA TYR A 7 -16.91 -7.27 -20.25
C TYR A 7 -17.39 -8.39 -19.33
N GLN A 8 -18.30 -8.10 -18.38
CA GLN A 8 -18.79 -9.07 -17.39
C GLN A 8 -17.68 -9.72 -16.54
N GLU A 9 -16.51 -9.09 -16.50
CA GLU A 9 -15.35 -9.53 -15.74
C GLU A 9 -14.80 -8.39 -14.85
N PRO A 10 -14.09 -8.70 -13.75
CA PRO A 10 -13.38 -7.70 -12.96
C PRO A 10 -12.32 -7.01 -13.83
N ILE A 11 -12.14 -5.70 -13.65
CA ILE A 11 -11.07 -4.99 -14.35
C ILE A 11 -9.69 -5.47 -13.85
N PRO A 12 -8.74 -5.79 -14.75
CA PRO A 12 -7.35 -6.02 -14.37
C PRO A 12 -6.76 -4.79 -13.67
N VAL A 13 -5.93 -5.01 -12.65
CA VAL A 13 -5.41 -3.91 -11.81
C VAL A 13 -4.58 -2.94 -12.65
N GLU A 14 -3.73 -3.46 -13.53
CA GLU A 14 -2.90 -2.66 -14.43
C GLU A 14 -3.74 -1.74 -15.32
N GLN A 15 -4.84 -2.25 -15.90
CA GLN A 15 -5.72 -1.43 -16.73
C GLN A 15 -6.40 -0.31 -15.94
N LEU A 16 -6.80 -0.58 -14.70
CA LEU A 16 -7.35 0.43 -13.82
C LEU A 16 -6.30 1.51 -13.49
N VAL A 17 -5.07 1.11 -13.17
CA VAL A 17 -3.97 2.02 -12.83
C VAL A 17 -3.60 2.88 -14.03
N CYS A 18 -3.42 2.29 -15.22
CA CYS A 18 -3.13 3.04 -16.45
C CYS A 18 -4.24 4.07 -16.75
N HIS A 19 -5.52 3.70 -16.58
CA HIS A 19 -6.62 4.64 -16.78
C HIS A 19 -6.56 5.85 -15.84
N ILE A 20 -6.16 5.64 -14.58
CA ILE A 20 -5.97 6.73 -13.61
C ILE A 20 -4.75 7.57 -13.96
N CYS A 21 -3.66 6.94 -14.38
CA CYS A 21 -2.45 7.62 -14.83
C CYS A 21 -2.70 8.52 -16.05
N ASP A 22 -3.45 8.05 -17.05
CA ASP A 22 -3.84 8.84 -18.21
C ASP A 22 -4.66 10.07 -17.80
N LEU A 23 -5.54 9.92 -16.81
CA LEU A 23 -6.30 11.03 -16.24
C LEU A 23 -5.37 12.04 -15.55
N GLN A 24 -4.42 11.58 -14.74
CA GLN A 24 -3.44 12.44 -14.08
C GLN A 24 -2.56 13.19 -15.10
N HIS A 25 -2.05 12.47 -16.09
CA HIS A 25 -1.22 13.02 -17.16
C HIS A 25 -1.97 14.02 -18.05
N GLY A 26 -3.26 13.79 -18.31
CA GLY A 26 -4.10 14.74 -19.04
C GLY A 26 -4.12 16.13 -18.40
N TYR A 27 -4.02 16.22 -17.06
CA TYR A 27 -3.98 17.48 -16.31
C TYR A 27 -2.60 18.14 -16.27
N THR A 28 -1.52 17.44 -16.61
CA THR A 28 -0.18 18.02 -16.74
C THR A 28 0.07 18.57 -18.15
N MET A 29 -0.48 17.91 -19.17
CA MET A 29 -0.27 18.26 -20.57
C MET A 29 -1.28 19.28 -21.11
N TYR A 30 -2.53 19.24 -20.65
CA TYR A 30 -3.61 20.02 -21.26
C TYR A 30 -4.31 20.97 -20.28
N GLY A 31 -4.54 22.21 -20.73
CA GLY A 31 -5.55 23.10 -20.16
C GLY A 31 -5.11 24.04 -19.03
N GLY A 32 -3.81 24.20 -18.77
CA GLY A 32 -3.31 25.12 -17.73
C GLY A 32 -3.88 24.85 -16.34
N ARG A 33 -4.38 23.63 -16.12
CA ARG A 33 -5.05 23.21 -14.89
C ARG A 33 -4.00 22.84 -13.87
N ARG A 34 -4.35 22.95 -12.59
CA ARG A 34 -3.49 22.48 -11.51
C ARG A 34 -3.40 20.94 -11.60
N PRO A 35 -2.19 20.35 -11.66
CA PRO A 35 -2.01 18.90 -11.62
C PRO A 35 -2.54 18.28 -10.32
N PHE A 36 -2.84 16.98 -10.37
CA PHE A 36 -3.17 16.22 -9.17
C PHE A 36 -1.96 16.16 -8.23
N GLY A 37 -2.04 16.84 -7.09
CA GLY A 37 -0.98 16.83 -6.07
C GLY A 37 -0.98 15.57 -5.19
N VAL A 38 -1.25 14.40 -5.75
CA VAL A 38 -1.39 13.15 -5.00
C VAL A 38 -0.64 12.00 -5.69
N SER A 39 0.10 11.23 -4.89
CA SER A 39 0.60 9.91 -5.25
C SER A 39 -0.29 8.86 -4.62
N MET A 40 -0.56 7.76 -5.32
CA MET A 40 -1.44 6.70 -4.83
C MET A 40 -0.73 5.35 -4.84
N LEU A 41 -1.10 4.48 -3.90
CA LEU A 41 -0.77 3.06 -3.93
C LEU A 41 -2.03 2.28 -4.27
N PHE A 42 -1.92 1.40 -5.25
CA PHE A 42 -2.97 0.49 -5.68
C PHE A 42 -2.59 -0.92 -5.29
N ILE A 43 -3.44 -1.59 -4.53
CA ILE A 43 -3.35 -3.02 -4.28
C ILE A 43 -4.51 -3.72 -4.96
N GLY A 44 -4.24 -4.87 -5.55
CA GLY A 44 -5.26 -5.64 -6.23
C GLY A 44 -4.87 -7.09 -6.43
N TRP A 45 -5.83 -7.86 -6.89
CA TRP A 45 -5.61 -9.23 -7.34
C TRP A 45 -6.33 -9.44 -8.67
N ASP A 46 -5.64 -10.00 -9.65
CA ASP A 46 -6.25 -10.48 -10.90
C ASP A 46 -5.83 -11.93 -11.22
N GLU A 47 -6.52 -12.54 -12.18
CA GLU A 47 -6.26 -13.94 -12.56
C GLU A 47 -4.95 -14.13 -13.33
N ARG A 48 -4.39 -13.06 -13.91
CA ARG A 48 -3.23 -13.14 -14.81
C ARG A 48 -1.91 -13.08 -14.05
N HIS A 49 -1.84 -12.22 -13.04
CA HIS A 49 -0.60 -11.89 -12.33
C HIS A 49 -0.73 -12.11 -10.82
N GLY A 50 -1.93 -12.41 -10.30
CA GLY A 50 -2.15 -12.59 -8.87
C GLY A 50 -2.15 -11.26 -8.13
N TYR A 51 -1.53 -11.22 -6.94
CA TYR A 51 -1.46 -9.99 -6.13
C TYR A 51 -0.50 -8.99 -6.77
N GLN A 52 -0.94 -7.74 -6.87
CA GLN A 52 -0.20 -6.65 -7.49
C GLN A 52 -0.22 -5.41 -6.59
N LEU A 53 0.90 -4.70 -6.57
CA LEU A 53 1.05 -3.41 -5.94
C LEU A 53 1.60 -2.42 -6.99
N PHE A 54 0.88 -1.34 -7.23
CA PHE A 54 1.32 -0.26 -8.10
C PHE A 54 1.40 1.05 -7.34
N GLN A 55 2.36 1.88 -7.71
CA GLN A 55 2.46 3.26 -7.25
C GLN A 55 2.25 4.18 -8.43
N THR A 56 1.49 5.26 -8.23
CA THR A 56 1.37 6.35 -9.19
C THR A 56 1.91 7.66 -8.63
N ASP A 57 2.34 8.54 -9.53
CA ASP A 57 2.80 9.89 -9.19
C ASP A 57 1.99 10.99 -9.93
N PRO A 58 2.08 12.26 -9.50
CA PRO A 58 1.40 13.39 -10.14
C PRO A 58 1.69 13.58 -11.64
N SER A 59 2.79 13.02 -12.16
CA SER A 59 3.15 13.16 -13.57
C SER A 59 2.40 12.19 -14.48
N GLY A 60 1.70 11.21 -13.87
CA GLY A 60 0.98 10.15 -14.57
C GLY A 60 1.84 8.90 -14.81
N ASN A 61 3.00 8.76 -14.16
CA ASN A 61 3.74 7.51 -14.22
C ASN A 61 3.14 6.48 -13.26
N CYS A 62 3.16 5.21 -13.65
CA CYS A 62 2.91 4.07 -12.78
C CYS A 62 4.08 3.10 -12.77
N LEU A 63 4.39 2.55 -11.58
CA LEU A 63 5.42 1.55 -11.39
C LEU A 63 4.88 0.40 -10.55
N GLY A 64 5.23 -0.83 -10.91
CA GLY A 64 4.91 -2.04 -10.13
C GLY A 64 5.96 -2.30 -9.05
N TRP A 65 5.50 -2.70 -7.86
CA TRP A 65 6.35 -2.91 -6.69
C TRP A 65 6.02 -4.22 -5.98
N LYS A 66 7.00 -4.75 -5.24
CA LYS A 66 6.79 -5.86 -4.29
C LYS A 66 6.45 -5.37 -2.89
N ALA A 67 7.10 -4.29 -2.48
CA ALA A 67 6.78 -3.48 -1.32
C ALA A 67 7.10 -2.03 -1.67
N ALA A 68 6.25 -1.10 -1.23
CA ALA A 68 6.43 0.32 -1.50
C ALA A 68 5.96 1.15 -0.31
N CYS A 69 6.56 2.33 -0.15
CA CYS A 69 6.16 3.35 0.80
C CYS A 69 6.16 4.70 0.09
N ILE A 70 5.14 5.51 0.35
CA ILE A 70 5.03 6.88 -0.16
C ILE A 70 4.85 7.85 1.00
N GLY A 71 5.18 9.12 0.76
CA GLY A 71 5.04 10.19 1.75
C GLY A 71 6.29 10.39 2.60
N SER A 72 6.10 10.95 3.80
CA SER A 72 7.17 11.32 4.71
C SER A 72 7.98 10.12 5.17
N ASN A 73 9.30 10.27 5.23
CA ASN A 73 10.26 9.23 5.63
C ASN A 73 10.25 7.96 4.76
N SER A 74 9.62 8.00 3.58
CA SER A 74 9.56 6.87 2.64
C SER A 74 10.93 6.30 2.30
N ALA A 75 11.97 7.14 2.13
CA ALA A 75 13.33 6.65 1.89
C ALA A 75 13.85 5.71 3.01
N ALA A 76 13.63 6.07 4.27
CA ALA A 76 14.05 5.25 5.41
C ALA A 76 13.21 3.96 5.52
N VAL A 77 11.90 4.06 5.27
CA VAL A 77 11.00 2.89 5.24
C VAL A 77 11.39 1.94 4.11
N SER A 78 11.68 2.46 2.92
CA SER A 78 12.10 1.66 1.76
C SER A 78 13.37 0.88 2.05
N SER A 79 14.36 1.47 2.73
CA SER A 79 15.56 0.73 3.13
C SER A 79 15.27 -0.40 4.11
N ILE A 80 14.31 -0.24 5.03
CA ILE A 80 13.87 -1.33 5.92
C ILE A 80 13.15 -2.41 5.12
N LEU A 81 12.27 -2.03 4.19
CA LEU A 81 11.57 -2.96 3.32
C LEU A 81 12.55 -3.74 2.44
N GLU A 82 13.57 -3.11 1.86
CA GLU A 82 14.59 -3.80 1.06
C GLU A 82 15.38 -4.83 1.87
N GLN A 83 15.62 -4.57 3.16
CA GLN A 83 16.37 -5.46 4.05
C GLN A 83 15.52 -6.63 4.59
N ASP A 84 14.29 -6.33 5.03
CA ASP A 84 13.47 -7.27 5.81
C ASP A 84 12.34 -7.91 4.97
N TYR A 85 12.15 -7.54 3.70
CA TYR A 85 11.11 -8.11 2.84
C TYR A 85 11.39 -9.57 2.48
N ASP A 86 10.39 -10.42 2.70
CA ASP A 86 10.39 -11.82 2.28
C ASP A 86 9.19 -12.10 1.35
N PRO A 87 9.41 -12.56 0.10
CA PRO A 87 8.33 -12.88 -0.83
C PRO A 87 7.45 -14.06 -0.39
N GLN A 88 7.87 -14.89 0.56
CA GLN A 88 7.11 -16.03 1.09
C GLN A 88 6.55 -15.78 2.49
N CYS A 89 6.52 -14.51 2.94
CA CYS A 89 6.02 -14.18 4.27
C CYS A 89 4.51 -14.42 4.40
N SER A 90 4.10 -14.78 5.63
CA SER A 90 2.68 -14.84 5.98
C SER A 90 2.07 -13.45 6.07
N THR A 91 0.73 -13.35 5.99
CA THR A 91 0.04 -12.07 6.17
C THR A 91 0.39 -11.41 7.51
N ASP A 92 0.50 -12.19 8.58
CA ASP A 92 0.82 -11.65 9.92
C ASP A 92 2.26 -11.13 9.99
N ALA A 93 3.21 -11.81 9.33
CA ALA A 93 4.57 -11.34 9.20
C ALA A 93 4.66 -10.05 8.36
N ALA A 94 3.89 -9.95 7.28
CA ALA A 94 3.79 -8.74 6.46
C ALA A 94 3.21 -7.56 7.26
N ILE A 95 2.12 -7.77 8.02
CA ILE A 95 1.53 -6.75 8.89
C ILE A 95 2.56 -6.26 9.91
N LYS A 96 3.27 -7.19 10.56
CA LYS A 96 4.32 -6.88 11.53
C LYS A 96 5.45 -6.08 10.88
N LEU A 97 5.90 -6.45 9.67
CA LEU A 97 6.92 -5.71 8.94
C LEU A 97 6.47 -4.28 8.62
N CYS A 98 5.25 -4.09 8.11
CA CYS A 98 4.70 -2.76 7.83
C CYS A 98 4.70 -1.88 9.10
N LEU A 99 4.18 -2.41 10.22
CA LEU A 99 4.13 -1.68 11.49
C LEU A 99 5.53 -1.41 12.06
N LYS A 100 6.44 -2.37 11.96
CA LYS A 100 7.84 -2.22 12.40
C LYS A 100 8.54 -1.11 11.61
N SER A 101 8.37 -1.06 10.29
CA SER A 101 8.98 -0.03 9.46
C SER A 101 8.44 1.37 9.79
N LEU A 102 7.14 1.48 10.09
CA LEU A 102 6.54 2.73 10.57
C LEU A 102 7.03 3.09 11.98
N TYR A 103 7.09 2.13 12.90
CA TYR A 103 7.55 2.32 14.27
C TYR A 103 8.99 2.86 14.32
N LYS A 104 9.90 2.28 13.51
CA LYS A 104 11.30 2.72 13.43
C LYS A 104 11.49 4.12 12.86
N THR A 105 10.60 4.53 11.95
CA THR A 105 10.76 5.79 11.21
C THR A 105 9.94 6.94 11.80
N MET A 106 9.02 6.67 12.73
CA MET A 106 8.31 7.71 13.47
C MET A 106 9.19 8.30 14.58
N THR A 107 9.74 9.49 14.32
CA THR A 107 10.68 10.17 15.23
C THR A 107 9.98 10.99 16.32
N MET A 108 8.77 11.52 16.07
CA MET A 108 8.19 12.57 16.94
C MET A 108 7.21 12.07 18.00
N SER A 109 6.62 10.88 17.83
CA SER A 109 5.66 10.37 18.79
C SER A 109 5.56 8.85 18.73
N LYS A 110 5.11 8.26 19.84
CA LYS A 110 4.83 6.82 19.92
C LYS A 110 3.78 6.43 18.87
N LEU A 111 4.02 5.32 18.18
CA LEU A 111 3.05 4.69 17.29
C LEU A 111 1.91 4.13 18.15
N THR A 112 0.69 4.52 17.82
CA THR A 112 -0.52 4.14 18.55
C THR A 112 -1.62 3.81 17.53
N SER A 113 -2.57 2.94 17.89
CA SER A 113 -3.61 2.46 16.98
C SER A 113 -4.55 3.54 16.43
N ASP A 114 -4.59 4.73 17.04
CA ASP A 114 -5.30 5.91 16.54
C ASP A 114 -4.58 6.63 15.39
N LYS A 115 -3.27 6.38 15.21
CA LYS A 115 -2.43 7.05 14.19
C LYS A 115 -2.21 6.21 12.94
N VAL A 116 -2.63 4.95 12.95
CA VAL A 116 -2.39 4.00 11.86
C VAL A 116 -3.68 3.30 11.50
N GLU A 117 -3.96 3.24 10.21
CA GLU A 117 -4.99 2.37 9.65
C GLU A 117 -4.31 1.31 8.79
N LEU A 118 -4.77 0.06 8.91
CA LEU A 118 -4.26 -1.06 8.13
C LEU A 118 -5.39 -1.77 7.42
N GLY A 119 -5.22 -1.99 6.12
CA GLY A 119 -6.08 -2.81 5.30
C GLY A 119 -5.30 -3.98 4.71
N VAL A 120 -5.90 -5.16 4.69
CA VAL A 120 -5.34 -6.36 4.08
C VAL A 120 -6.25 -6.83 2.96
N LEU A 121 -5.69 -6.94 1.77
CA LEU A 121 -6.35 -7.58 0.64
C LEU A 121 -5.96 -9.05 0.61
N GLN A 122 -6.95 -9.94 0.67
CA GLN A 122 -6.73 -11.37 0.65
C GLN A 122 -7.75 -12.05 -0.27
N ARG A 123 -7.39 -13.22 -0.79
CA ARG A 123 -8.26 -14.07 -1.61
C ARG A 123 -8.65 -15.33 -0.83
N ARG A 124 -9.96 -15.61 -0.71
CA ARG A 124 -10.54 -16.82 -0.10
C ARG A 124 -11.60 -17.37 -1.04
N SER A 125 -11.54 -18.66 -1.32
CA SER A 125 -12.54 -19.37 -2.14
C SER A 125 -12.86 -18.67 -3.48
N GLY A 126 -11.83 -18.19 -4.18
CA GLY A 126 -11.98 -17.52 -5.48
C GLY A 126 -12.54 -16.09 -5.41
N LYS A 127 -12.71 -15.51 -4.22
CA LYS A 127 -13.17 -14.13 -4.03
C LYS A 127 -12.12 -13.30 -3.29
N THR A 128 -11.93 -12.08 -3.75
CA THR A 128 -11.03 -11.10 -3.14
C THR A 128 -11.82 -10.27 -2.13
N TYR A 129 -11.32 -10.13 -0.92
CA TYR A 129 -11.90 -9.30 0.14
C TYR A 129 -10.83 -8.40 0.73
N VAL A 130 -11.26 -7.21 1.15
CA VAL A 130 -10.44 -6.26 1.88
C VAL A 130 -10.90 -6.28 3.33
N ARG A 131 -9.99 -6.56 4.24
CA ARG A 131 -10.22 -6.55 5.68
C ARG A 131 -9.47 -5.37 6.29
N LEU A 132 -10.20 -4.44 6.88
CA LEU A 132 -9.60 -3.44 7.77
C LEU A 132 -9.27 -4.11 9.10
N ILE A 133 -8.06 -3.87 9.60
CA ILE A 133 -7.60 -4.40 10.88
C ILE A 133 -8.11 -3.49 11.99
N ASN A 134 -8.74 -4.07 13.01
CA ASN A 134 -9.24 -3.33 14.15
C ASN A 134 -8.09 -2.75 14.99
N GLN A 135 -8.35 -1.62 15.65
CA GLN A 135 -7.36 -0.95 16.52
C GLN A 135 -6.79 -1.88 17.61
N SER A 136 -7.61 -2.77 18.16
CA SER A 136 -7.18 -3.74 19.18
C SER A 136 -6.15 -4.75 18.65
N GLU A 137 -6.28 -5.18 17.39
CA GLU A 137 -5.30 -6.06 16.73
C GLU A 137 -4.01 -5.29 16.42
N VAL A 138 -4.13 -4.04 15.98
CA VAL A 138 -2.97 -3.15 15.74
C VAL A 138 -2.19 -2.95 17.04
N ASP A 139 -2.86 -2.65 18.15
CA ASP A 139 -2.23 -2.46 19.45
C ASP A 139 -1.51 -3.72 19.94
N ALA A 140 -2.07 -4.91 19.69
CA ALA A 140 -1.41 -6.17 20.04
C ALA A 140 -0.09 -6.33 19.29
N VAL A 141 -0.06 -6.04 17.99
CA VAL A 141 1.16 -6.15 17.17
C VAL A 141 2.19 -5.09 17.57
N ILE A 142 1.75 -3.86 17.85
CA ILE A 142 2.64 -2.79 18.33
C ILE A 142 3.33 -3.20 19.64
N ARG A 143 2.60 -3.80 20.60
CA ARG A 143 3.19 -4.30 21.85
C ARG A 143 4.23 -5.40 21.62
N THR A 144 4.00 -6.28 20.65
CA THR A 144 4.99 -7.30 20.26
C THR A 144 6.26 -6.64 19.72
N ILE A 145 6.13 -5.62 18.87
CA ILE A 145 7.27 -4.87 18.31
C ILE A 145 8.04 -4.15 19.42
N GLU A 146 7.36 -3.49 20.36
CA GLU A 146 7.98 -2.81 21.51
C GLU A 146 8.79 -3.76 22.41
N THR A 147 8.37 -5.02 22.51
CA THR A 147 9.06 -6.04 23.31
C THR A 147 10.34 -6.52 22.62
N GLU A 148 10.31 -6.64 21.29
CA GLU A 148 11.45 -7.11 20.48
C GLU A 148 12.48 -6.00 20.21
N GLU A 149 12.01 -4.76 20.04
CA GLU A 149 12.84 -3.59 19.77
C GLU A 149 12.50 -2.47 20.77
N PRO A 150 13.04 -2.55 22.01
CA PRO A 150 12.82 -1.50 22.99
C PRO A 150 13.31 -0.15 22.44
N PRO A 151 12.61 0.94 22.74
CA PRO A 151 13.00 2.27 22.28
C PRO A 151 14.46 2.52 22.68
N LYS A 152 15.29 2.92 21.70
CA LYS A 152 16.66 3.36 21.99
C LYS A 152 16.58 4.51 22.99
N LYS A 153 17.16 4.29 24.18
CA LYS A 153 17.28 5.31 25.24
C LYS A 153 18.05 6.52 24.76
#